data_AF-A0A1M5J5S2-F1
#
_entry.id   AF-A0A1M5J5S2-F1
#
_cell.length_a   1.000
_cell.length_b   1.000
_cell.length_c   1.000
_cell.angle_alpha   90.00
_cell.angle_beta   90.00
_cell.angle_gamma   90.00
#
_symmetry.space_group_name_H-M   'P 1'
#
loop_
_entity.id
_entity.type
_entity.pdbx_description
1 polymer ?
#
loop_
_entity_poly.entity_id
_entity_poly.type
_entity_poly.pdbx_seq_one_letter_code
_entity_poly.pdbx_strand_id
1 'polypeptide(L)'
;MNTDVSVFLPIGTILSYAGAINRDKEKELKELGWLYCNGQSLARTGEYGELFNAIRMNYGQADDNHFNVPDLRGVFIRGTSGTTNNDPDKNDRTSLLSGGAIGNKPGSYQGYATAVPKNSFKARIDRNNIVNRSVDAGCNVASSGKYGGNSAGVSTDGKGGDLETRPKNKYIYYIIKHSFKDKYNEDVIPPIGSVIPFSGIKIPDQLTQNWMLCDGKEVSAKGSFDTLYKVIGTAHGSSGNFLFNLPDYRDYFLRGVSENTNRDPDAGKRETSLAGGNIGNAVGSKQNDATAYPMNDFVTTIPGLPSKEGSSIISGTAKDAFIWNSGVVNNVNVATGGGDSETRPRNWSVDYYIRFR
;
A
#
# COMPACT_ATOMS: atom_id res chain seq x y z
N MET A 1 -6.21 -39.95 20.61
CA MET A 1 -5.31 -39.06 21.37
C MET A 1 -5.74 -37.64 21.06
N ASN A 2 -6.34 -36.95 22.04
CA ASN A 2 -6.56 -35.51 22.00
C ASN A 2 -5.19 -34.85 22.04
N THR A 3 -4.64 -34.52 20.88
CA THR A 3 -3.57 -33.53 20.78
C THR A 3 -4.24 -32.24 20.37
N ASP A 4 -4.61 -31.48 21.39
CA ASP A 4 -4.99 -30.10 21.30
C ASP A 4 -3.80 -29.32 20.71
N VAL A 5 -3.72 -29.29 19.38
CA VAL A 5 -2.75 -28.46 18.64
C VAL A 5 -3.40 -27.11 18.34
N SER A 6 -4.21 -26.59 19.26
CA SER A 6 -4.58 -25.18 19.27
C SER A 6 -3.44 -24.41 19.94
N VAL A 7 -2.41 -24.06 19.15
CA VAL A 7 -1.38 -23.12 19.59
C VAL A 7 -2.08 -21.78 19.82
N PHE A 8 -2.25 -21.43 21.11
CA PHE A 8 -2.90 -20.19 21.54
C PHE A 8 -2.28 -18.98 20.85
N LEU A 9 -3.05 -18.30 20.00
CA LEU A 9 -2.64 -17.00 19.49
C LEU A 9 -2.58 -16.00 20.66
N PRO A 10 -1.46 -15.26 20.84
CA PRO A 10 -1.35 -14.29 21.91
C PRO A 10 -2.34 -13.13 21.73
N ILE A 11 -2.72 -12.51 22.84
CA ILE A 11 -3.48 -11.26 22.82
C ILE A 11 -2.73 -10.20 22.01
N GLY A 12 -3.46 -9.43 21.21
CA GLY A 12 -2.87 -8.47 20.28
C GLY A 12 -2.49 -9.06 18.93
N THR A 13 -2.71 -10.37 18.69
CA THR A 13 -2.54 -10.95 17.35
C THR A 13 -3.48 -10.30 16.36
N ILE A 14 -2.94 -9.79 15.26
CA ILE A 14 -3.70 -9.22 14.15
C ILE A 14 -3.83 -10.28 13.06
N LEU A 15 -5.06 -10.54 12.64
CA LEU A 15 -5.36 -11.41 11.51
C LEU A 15 -6.04 -10.62 10.39
N SER A 16 -5.75 -11.03 9.16
CA SER A 16 -6.55 -10.66 8.01
C SER A 16 -7.93 -11.33 8.07
N TYR A 17 -8.97 -10.64 7.61
CA TYR A 17 -10.36 -11.11 7.62
C TYR A 17 -11.04 -10.83 6.28
N ALA A 18 -11.44 -11.88 5.59
CA ALA A 18 -11.97 -11.82 4.22
C ALA A 18 -13.47 -11.53 4.14
N GLY A 19 -14.18 -11.56 5.28
CA GLY A 19 -15.60 -11.25 5.37
C GLY A 19 -15.87 -9.75 5.52
N ALA A 20 -17.06 -9.30 5.13
CA ALA A 20 -17.46 -7.92 5.36
C ALA A 20 -17.70 -7.67 6.86
N ILE A 21 -17.24 -6.53 7.38
CA ILE A 21 -17.50 -6.11 8.76
C ILE A 21 -18.55 -5.01 8.74
N ASN A 22 -19.80 -5.39 9.00
CA ASN A 22 -20.87 -4.46 9.35
C ASN A 22 -21.05 -4.42 10.87
N ARG A 23 -22.01 -3.62 11.35
CA ARG A 23 -22.27 -3.45 12.79
C ARG A 23 -22.57 -4.78 13.51
N ASP A 24 -23.35 -5.67 12.89
CA ASP A 24 -23.70 -6.95 13.51
C ASP A 24 -22.49 -7.89 13.56
N LYS A 25 -21.69 -7.90 12.50
CA LYS A 25 -20.45 -8.69 12.45
C LYS A 25 -19.41 -8.17 13.44
N GLU A 26 -19.30 -6.86 13.63
CA GLU A 26 -18.41 -6.28 14.65
C GLU A 26 -18.81 -6.74 16.06
N LYS A 27 -20.11 -6.80 16.36
CA LYS A 27 -20.62 -7.34 17.62
C LYS A 27 -20.30 -8.83 17.77
N GLU A 28 -20.53 -9.63 16.73
CA GLU A 28 -20.22 -11.06 16.73
C GLU A 28 -18.72 -11.31 16.94
N LEU A 29 -17.86 -10.59 16.22
CA LEU A 29 -16.41 -10.70 16.39
C LEU A 29 -15.99 -10.36 17.82
N LYS A 30 -16.54 -9.28 18.39
CA LYS A 30 -16.26 -8.87 19.76
C LYS A 30 -16.60 -9.98 20.75
N GLU A 31 -17.78 -10.58 20.60
CA GLU A 31 -18.25 -11.70 21.41
C GLU A 31 -17.38 -12.95 21.25
N LEU A 32 -16.74 -13.13 20.09
CA LEU A 32 -15.76 -14.19 19.81
C LEU A 32 -14.32 -13.85 20.24
N GLY A 33 -14.10 -12.72 20.92
CA GLY A 33 -12.77 -12.31 21.40
C GLY A 33 -11.92 -11.54 20.37
N TRP A 34 -12.53 -11.00 19.32
CA TRP A 34 -11.86 -10.24 18.24
C TRP A 34 -12.44 -8.84 18.05
N LEU A 35 -11.59 -7.84 17.82
CA LEU A 35 -12.03 -6.46 17.52
C LEU A 35 -11.62 -6.06 16.12
N TYR A 36 -12.43 -5.23 15.47
CA TYR A 36 -12.07 -4.61 14.20
C TYR A 36 -10.96 -3.55 14.41
N CYS A 37 -9.91 -3.60 13.60
CA CYS A 37 -8.83 -2.61 13.60
C CYS A 37 -9.23 -1.31 12.89
N ASN A 38 -10.14 -0.55 13.50
CA ASN A 38 -10.68 0.71 12.99
C ASN A 38 -10.24 1.95 13.78
N GLY A 39 -9.29 1.81 14.71
CA GLY A 39 -8.81 2.92 15.54
C GLY A 39 -9.69 3.28 16.74
N GLN A 40 -10.73 2.49 17.06
CA GLN A 40 -11.61 2.79 18.20
C GLN A 40 -10.84 2.92 19.52
N SER A 41 -11.30 3.86 20.35
CA SER A 41 -10.78 4.11 21.70
C SER A 41 -11.50 3.21 22.71
N LEU A 42 -10.74 2.48 23.52
CA LEU A 42 -11.21 1.46 24.46
C LEU A 42 -10.70 1.73 25.86
N ALA A 43 -11.48 1.36 26.88
CA ALA A 43 -11.07 1.52 28.27
C ALA A 43 -9.87 0.62 28.61
N ARG A 44 -8.90 1.15 29.35
CA ARG A 44 -7.69 0.40 29.78
C ARG A 44 -7.99 -0.72 30.79
N THR A 45 -9.17 -0.72 31.39
CA THR A 45 -9.60 -1.64 32.44
C THR A 45 -10.84 -2.43 32.02
N GLY A 46 -11.20 -3.45 32.80
CA GLY A 46 -12.36 -4.29 32.52
C GLY A 46 -12.15 -5.14 31.26
N GLU A 47 -13.14 -5.13 30.37
CA GLU A 47 -13.23 -6.00 29.19
C GLU A 47 -11.97 -6.01 28.31
N TYR A 48 -11.28 -4.87 28.17
CA TYR A 48 -10.13 -4.74 27.28
C TYR A 48 -8.78 -4.67 28.00
N GLY A 49 -8.75 -5.00 29.30
CA GLY A 49 -7.52 -4.95 30.11
C GLY A 49 -6.41 -5.88 29.60
N GLU A 50 -6.77 -7.06 29.09
CA GLU A 50 -5.83 -8.00 28.48
C GLU A 50 -5.16 -7.40 27.23
N LEU A 51 -5.97 -6.81 26.33
CA LEU A 51 -5.46 -6.16 25.14
C LEU A 51 -4.60 -4.94 25.48
N PHE A 52 -5.03 -4.11 26.43
CA PHE A 52 -4.24 -2.97 26.88
C PHE A 52 -2.87 -3.41 27.42
N ASN A 53 -2.82 -4.49 28.21
CA ASN A 53 -1.56 -5.00 28.73
C ASN A 53 -0.61 -5.47 27.62
N ALA A 54 -1.16 -6.00 26.51
CA ALA A 54 -0.39 -6.45 25.36
C ALA A 54 0.13 -5.29 24.48
N ILE A 55 -0.73 -4.34 24.11
CA ILE A 55 -0.38 -3.32 23.08
C ILE A 55 -0.12 -1.92 23.65
N ARG A 56 -0.51 -1.66 24.90
CA ARG A 56 -0.40 -0.35 25.57
C ARG A 56 -0.95 0.77 24.69
N MET A 57 -0.21 1.86 24.57
CA MET A 57 -0.57 3.04 23.79
C MET A 57 0.02 3.06 22.38
N ASN A 58 0.56 1.93 21.89
CA ASN A 58 1.32 1.91 20.63
C ASN A 58 0.53 2.47 19.44
N TYR A 59 -0.79 2.39 19.47
CA TYR A 59 -1.67 2.86 18.38
C TYR A 59 -2.44 4.14 18.73
N GLY A 60 -2.21 4.75 19.89
CA GLY A 60 -2.81 6.02 20.30
C GLY A 60 -3.52 5.98 21.65
N GLN A 61 -3.75 7.16 22.24
CA GLN A 61 -4.60 7.44 23.40
C GLN A 61 -5.53 8.61 23.08
N ALA A 62 -6.81 8.47 23.45
CA ALA A 62 -7.71 9.61 23.57
C ALA A 62 -7.48 10.39 24.87
N ASP A 63 -7.24 9.69 25.99
CA ASP A 63 -7.05 10.23 27.33
C ASP A 63 -6.32 9.22 28.25
N ASP A 64 -6.19 9.54 29.55
CA ASP A 64 -5.48 8.74 30.55
C ASP A 64 -6.16 7.40 30.90
N ASN A 65 -7.42 7.22 30.54
CA ASN A 65 -8.21 6.02 30.86
C ASN A 65 -8.47 5.14 29.62
N HIS A 66 -8.09 5.60 28.43
CA HIS A 66 -8.35 4.88 27.18
C HIS A 66 -7.08 4.63 26.37
N PHE A 67 -7.16 3.64 25.48
CA PHE A 67 -6.17 3.32 24.45
C PHE A 67 -6.85 2.99 23.13
N ASN A 68 -6.16 3.17 22.02
CA ASN A 68 -6.71 2.86 20.70
C ASN A 68 -6.24 1.49 20.22
N VAL A 69 -7.15 0.74 19.60
CA VAL A 69 -6.76 -0.38 18.72
C VAL A 69 -6.09 0.17 17.45
N PRO A 70 -5.36 -0.66 16.69
CA PRO A 70 -4.83 -0.23 15.39
C PRO A 70 -5.94 0.33 14.49
N ASP A 71 -5.66 1.41 13.77
CA ASP A 71 -6.47 1.83 12.63
C ASP A 71 -5.80 1.38 11.33
N LEU A 72 -6.18 0.19 10.85
CA LEU A 72 -5.54 -0.44 9.70
C LEU A 72 -6.29 -0.23 8.38
N ARG A 73 -7.29 0.66 8.37
CA ARG A 73 -8.08 0.98 7.18
C ARG A 73 -7.23 1.69 6.14
N GLY A 74 -7.23 1.23 4.90
CA GLY A 74 -6.49 1.86 3.80
C GLY A 74 -4.96 1.75 3.89
N VAL A 75 -4.40 0.95 4.82
CA VAL A 75 -2.94 0.82 4.99
C VAL A 75 -2.46 -0.62 4.79
N PHE A 76 -1.16 -0.73 4.51
CA PHE A 76 -0.43 -2.00 4.50
C PHE A 76 0.28 -2.21 5.84
N ILE A 77 0.43 -3.48 6.25
CA ILE A 77 1.23 -3.84 7.42
C ILE A 77 2.63 -4.23 6.96
N ARG A 78 3.66 -3.75 7.68
CA ARG A 78 5.05 -4.19 7.53
C ARG A 78 5.70 -4.40 8.88
N GLY A 79 6.71 -5.28 8.92
CA GLY A 79 7.52 -5.51 10.11
C GLY A 79 8.32 -4.26 10.52
N THR A 80 8.63 -4.17 11.82
CA THR A 80 9.62 -3.22 12.31
C THR A 80 11.02 -3.64 11.87
N SER A 81 11.90 -2.66 11.66
CA SER A 81 13.24 -2.92 11.17
C SER A 81 14.13 -3.55 12.23
N GLY A 82 13.81 -3.33 13.51
CA GLY A 82 14.66 -3.75 14.63
C GLY A 82 16.07 -3.18 14.44
N THR A 83 17.07 -4.06 14.44
CA THR A 83 18.48 -3.68 14.22
C THR A 83 18.89 -3.63 12.74
N THR A 84 18.01 -3.99 11.80
CA THR A 84 18.33 -3.98 10.37
C THR A 84 18.31 -2.56 9.78
N ASN A 85 18.99 -2.39 8.63
CA ASN A 85 19.06 -1.14 7.87
C ASN A 85 18.26 -1.21 6.55
N ASN A 86 17.25 -2.08 6.50
CA ASN A 86 16.41 -2.26 5.31
C ASN A 86 15.43 -1.10 5.08
N ASP A 87 15.07 -0.40 6.15
CA ASP A 87 14.25 0.81 6.11
C ASP A 87 15.12 2.01 6.51
N PRO A 88 15.52 2.85 5.55
CA PRO A 88 16.30 4.05 5.84
C PRO A 88 15.50 5.07 6.65
N ASP A 89 14.17 5.08 6.51
CA ASP A 89 13.28 6.10 7.08
C ASP A 89 12.64 5.62 8.40
N LYS A 90 13.16 4.54 8.99
CA LYS A 90 12.56 3.90 10.18
C LYS A 90 12.39 4.85 11.36
N ASN A 91 13.26 5.86 11.49
CA ASN A 91 13.21 6.82 12.58
C ASN A 91 12.27 8.00 12.32
N ASP A 92 11.91 8.25 11.05
CA ASP A 92 11.08 9.38 10.62
C ASP A 92 9.59 9.03 10.57
N ARG A 93 9.25 7.77 10.85
CA ARG A 93 7.85 7.32 10.96
C ARG A 93 7.12 8.07 12.07
N THR A 94 5.88 8.45 11.80
CA THR A 94 5.02 9.21 12.73
C THR A 94 4.02 8.29 13.42
N SER A 95 3.14 8.84 14.25
CA SER A 95 2.00 8.14 14.83
C SER A 95 0.73 8.48 14.06
N LEU A 96 -0.12 7.49 13.80
CA LEU A 96 -1.40 7.74 13.10
C LEU A 96 -2.43 8.45 13.98
N LEU A 97 -2.54 8.02 15.24
CA LEU A 97 -3.40 8.63 16.26
C LEU A 97 -2.53 9.28 17.34
N SER A 98 -3.09 10.29 18.03
CA SER A 98 -2.38 11.02 19.10
C SER A 98 -1.85 10.08 20.19
N GLY A 99 -0.63 10.32 20.66
CA GLY A 99 0.01 9.49 21.68
C GLY A 99 0.45 8.09 21.20
N GLY A 100 0.31 7.78 19.91
CA GLY A 100 0.78 6.54 19.32
C GLY A 100 2.31 6.47 19.20
N ALA A 101 2.82 5.30 18.84
CA ALA A 101 4.25 5.09 18.66
C ALA A 101 4.77 5.84 17.41
N ILE A 102 6.01 6.32 17.49
CA ILE A 102 6.77 6.91 16.39
C ILE A 102 8.08 6.14 16.17
N GLY A 103 8.70 6.35 15.01
CA GLY A 103 9.99 5.75 14.65
C GLY A 103 9.94 4.22 14.53
N ASN A 104 11.05 3.55 14.83
CA ASN A 104 11.23 2.10 14.60
C ASN A 104 10.56 1.24 15.68
N LYS A 105 9.24 1.39 15.85
CA LYS A 105 8.44 0.69 16.87
C LYS A 105 7.13 0.17 16.27
N PRO A 106 6.57 -0.94 16.81
CA PRO A 106 5.21 -1.36 16.46
C PRO A 106 4.22 -0.22 16.73
N GLY A 107 3.26 -0.01 15.83
CA GLY A 107 2.28 1.08 15.92
C GLY A 107 2.67 2.38 15.21
N SER A 108 3.93 2.53 14.79
CA SER A 108 4.34 3.64 13.92
C SER A 108 3.70 3.56 12.54
N TYR A 109 3.47 4.73 11.95
CA TYR A 109 2.80 4.97 10.68
C TYR A 109 3.73 5.69 9.70
N GLN A 110 3.58 5.39 8.42
CA GLN A 110 4.21 6.14 7.33
C GLN A 110 3.23 6.16 6.14
N GLY A 111 3.15 7.30 5.47
CA GLY A 111 2.44 7.40 4.19
C GLY A 111 3.18 6.71 3.05
N TYR A 112 2.66 6.84 1.83
CA TYR A 112 3.39 6.41 0.64
C TYR A 112 4.66 7.24 0.48
N ALA A 113 5.63 6.72 -0.27
CA ALA A 113 6.80 7.48 -0.72
C ALA A 113 7.29 6.91 -2.05
N THR A 114 7.86 7.76 -2.89
CA THR A 114 8.53 7.36 -4.13
C THR A 114 10.00 7.68 -4.00
N ALA A 115 10.84 6.64 -3.94
CA ALA A 115 12.27 6.82 -3.86
C ALA A 115 12.84 7.33 -5.19
N VAL A 116 13.94 8.08 -5.14
CA VAL A 116 14.71 8.43 -6.33
C VAL A 116 15.26 7.16 -6.96
N PRO A 117 15.16 6.96 -8.29
CA PRO A 117 15.71 5.79 -8.96
C PRO A 117 17.22 5.63 -8.71
N LYS A 118 17.66 4.40 -8.38
CA LYS A 118 19.09 4.10 -8.15
C LYS A 118 19.96 4.35 -9.39
N ASN A 119 19.39 4.08 -10.56
CA ASN A 119 20.01 4.41 -11.84
C ASN A 119 19.30 5.65 -12.39
N SER A 120 20.07 6.66 -12.80
CA SER A 120 19.50 7.84 -13.45
C SER A 120 18.69 7.42 -14.67
N PHE A 121 17.41 7.79 -14.72
CA PHE A 121 16.65 7.67 -15.95
C PHE A 121 17.23 8.68 -16.95
N LYS A 122 17.54 8.21 -18.16
CA LYS A 122 17.98 9.09 -19.23
C LYS A 122 16.75 9.55 -19.99
N ALA A 123 16.47 10.82 -19.85
CA ALA A 123 15.55 11.52 -20.69
C ALA A 123 16.22 11.75 -22.06
N ARG A 124 15.61 11.24 -23.15
CA ARG A 124 16.12 11.49 -24.51
C ARG A 124 15.28 12.58 -25.16
N ILE A 125 15.96 13.56 -25.74
CA ILE A 125 15.31 14.59 -26.56
C ILE A 125 15.40 14.13 -28.01
N ASP A 126 14.36 13.43 -28.46
CA ASP A 126 14.25 13.02 -29.86
C ASP A 126 14.01 14.24 -30.74
N ARG A 127 14.97 14.49 -31.65
CA ARG A 127 15.12 15.68 -32.51
C ARG A 127 16.04 16.79 -32.01
N ASN A 128 16.94 16.53 -31.05
CA ASN A 128 18.14 17.37 -30.91
C ASN A 128 19.20 17.01 -31.98
N ASN A 129 18.77 16.93 -33.25
CA ASN A 129 19.66 16.68 -34.37
C ASN A 129 20.30 18.01 -34.78
N ILE A 130 21.44 18.35 -34.17
CA ILE A 130 22.28 19.46 -34.63
C ILE A 130 23.02 18.98 -35.89
N VAL A 131 22.27 18.76 -36.98
CA VAL A 131 22.81 18.31 -38.28
C VAL A 131 23.58 19.40 -39.00
N ASN A 132 23.56 20.64 -38.50
CA ASN A 132 24.20 21.78 -39.14
C ASN A 132 25.08 22.53 -38.14
N ARG A 133 26.32 22.06 -37.96
CA ARG A 133 27.38 22.81 -37.25
C ARG A 133 27.80 24.08 -38.00
N SER A 134 27.26 24.31 -39.20
CA SER A 134 27.55 25.44 -40.08
C SER A 134 27.04 26.79 -39.55
N VAL A 135 26.14 26.79 -38.57
CA VAL A 135 25.73 27.99 -37.81
C VAL A 135 26.44 28.12 -36.45
N ASP A 136 27.32 27.16 -36.15
CA ASP A 136 28.07 27.05 -34.88
C ASP A 136 29.60 27.16 -35.10
N ALA A 137 30.02 27.53 -36.32
CA ALA A 137 31.35 28.08 -36.57
C ALA A 137 31.31 29.53 -36.11
N GLY A 138 31.82 29.78 -34.91
CA GLY A 138 31.86 31.10 -34.31
C GLY A 138 32.30 32.18 -35.31
N CYS A 139 31.69 33.35 -35.14
CA CYS A 139 32.45 34.59 -35.06
C CYS A 139 33.34 34.92 -36.28
N ASN A 140 32.89 35.87 -37.09
CA ASN A 140 33.80 36.92 -37.56
C ASN A 140 33.47 38.26 -36.89
N VAL A 141 33.01 38.26 -35.64
CA VAL A 141 32.85 39.49 -34.86
C VAL A 141 33.43 39.28 -33.47
N ALA A 142 34.52 40.00 -33.16
CA ALA A 142 35.39 39.91 -31.99
C ALA A 142 34.72 39.88 -30.59
N SER A 143 33.39 39.89 -30.54
CA SER A 143 32.53 39.96 -29.35
C SER A 143 31.71 38.69 -29.11
N SER A 144 31.93 37.58 -29.83
CA SER A 144 31.22 36.33 -29.54
C SER A 144 31.62 35.83 -28.14
N GLY A 145 30.71 35.97 -27.18
CA GLY A 145 30.94 35.63 -25.79
C GLY A 145 31.36 34.18 -25.65
N LYS A 146 32.54 33.95 -25.07
CA LYS A 146 32.97 32.62 -24.64
C LYS A 146 31.88 32.05 -23.72
N TYR A 147 31.44 30.82 -24.01
CA TYR A 147 30.56 30.05 -23.14
C TYR A 147 31.22 29.90 -21.76
N GLY A 148 30.80 30.72 -20.80
CA GLY A 148 31.15 30.55 -19.40
C GLY A 148 30.35 29.38 -18.84
N GLY A 149 31.02 28.41 -18.21
CA GLY A 149 30.45 27.17 -17.70
C GLY A 149 29.48 27.33 -16.53
N ASN A 150 28.43 28.14 -16.69
CA ASN A 150 27.36 28.25 -15.71
C ASN A 150 26.23 27.30 -16.10
N SER A 151 26.09 26.24 -15.32
CA SER A 151 24.94 25.33 -15.37
C SER A 151 23.70 26.08 -14.88
N ALA A 152 22.68 26.26 -15.73
CA ALA A 152 21.36 26.67 -15.27
C ALA A 152 20.53 25.42 -14.91
N GLY A 153 19.95 25.40 -13.71
CA GLY A 153 18.93 24.40 -13.38
C GLY A 153 17.65 24.69 -14.17
N VAL A 154 17.06 23.66 -14.77
CA VAL A 154 15.73 23.74 -15.39
C VAL A 154 14.81 22.88 -14.55
N SER A 155 13.87 23.52 -13.86
CA SER A 155 12.79 22.80 -13.19
C SER A 155 11.75 22.41 -14.22
N THR A 156 11.84 21.22 -14.81
CA THR A 156 10.73 20.70 -15.60
C THR A 156 9.61 20.38 -14.62
N ASP A 157 8.49 21.10 -14.69
CA ASP A 157 7.26 20.77 -13.97
C ASP A 157 6.69 19.49 -14.58
N GLY A 158 7.27 18.34 -14.21
CA GLY A 158 6.72 17.05 -14.59
C GLY A 158 5.29 16.97 -14.09
N LYS A 159 4.31 17.13 -15.00
CA LYS A 159 2.90 16.84 -14.75
C LYS A 159 2.63 15.38 -15.11
N GLY A 160 1.97 14.63 -14.21
CA GLY A 160 1.83 13.17 -14.31
C GLY A 160 1.74 12.49 -12.94
N GLY A 161 2.07 11.18 -12.88
CA GLY A 161 2.08 10.39 -11.65
C GLY A 161 0.69 10.04 -11.10
N ASP A 162 0.63 8.93 -10.38
CA ASP A 162 -0.57 8.50 -9.67
C ASP A 162 -0.73 9.26 -8.33
N LEU A 163 -1.88 9.12 -7.66
CA LEU A 163 -2.17 9.79 -6.39
C LEU A 163 -1.35 9.25 -5.20
N GLU A 164 -0.86 8.02 -5.31
CA GLU A 164 0.03 7.39 -4.33
C GLU A 164 0.92 6.33 -5.00
N THR A 165 2.05 6.03 -4.37
CA THR A 165 2.90 4.88 -4.74
C THR A 165 2.47 3.65 -3.95
N ARG A 166 2.11 2.58 -4.66
CA ARG A 166 1.58 1.35 -4.04
C ARG A 166 1.78 0.11 -4.91
N PRO A 167 1.86 -1.08 -4.31
CA PRO A 167 1.85 -2.33 -5.05
C PRO A 167 0.45 -2.72 -5.52
N LYS A 168 0.40 -3.71 -6.42
CA LYS A 168 -0.81 -4.49 -6.68
C LYS A 168 -1.35 -5.02 -5.36
N ASN A 169 -2.61 -4.75 -5.08
CA ASN A 169 -3.18 -5.08 -3.78
C ASN A 169 -4.66 -5.46 -3.83
N LYS A 170 -5.10 -6.19 -2.81
CA LYS A 170 -6.50 -6.55 -2.56
C LYS A 170 -6.95 -6.04 -1.21
N TYR A 171 -8.22 -5.65 -1.16
CA TYR A 171 -8.86 -5.19 0.06
C TYR A 171 -9.25 -6.34 0.97
N ILE A 172 -8.88 -6.17 2.23
CA ILE A 172 -9.19 -7.08 3.33
C ILE A 172 -9.49 -6.28 4.60
N TYR A 173 -10.19 -6.87 5.56
CA TYR A 173 -10.27 -6.30 6.89
C TYR A 173 -9.15 -6.85 7.78
N TYR A 174 -8.86 -6.15 8.88
CA TYR A 174 -7.95 -6.61 9.91
C TYR A 174 -8.67 -6.65 11.25
N ILE A 175 -8.51 -7.75 11.97
CA ILE A 175 -9.07 -7.97 13.30
C ILE A 175 -7.96 -8.26 14.30
N ILE A 176 -8.14 -7.89 15.55
CA ILE A 176 -7.18 -8.07 16.64
C ILE A 176 -7.79 -8.89 17.77
N LYS A 177 -7.08 -9.91 18.24
CA LYS A 177 -7.51 -10.71 19.40
C LYS A 177 -7.43 -9.87 20.67
N HIS A 178 -8.54 -9.73 21.39
CA HIS A 178 -8.62 -8.87 22.58
C HIS A 178 -8.73 -9.61 23.91
N SER A 179 -9.22 -10.86 23.90
CA SER A 179 -9.43 -11.69 25.09
C SER A 179 -8.92 -13.13 24.89
N PHE A 180 -8.55 -13.81 25.97
CA PHE A 180 -8.25 -15.25 25.94
C PHE A 180 -9.51 -16.10 25.82
N LYS A 181 -10.60 -15.64 26.43
CA LYS A 181 -11.90 -16.32 26.46
C LYS A 181 -12.97 -15.55 25.69
N ASP A 182 -13.82 -16.28 24.97
CA ASP A 182 -14.97 -15.70 24.28
C ASP A 182 -16.17 -15.53 25.26
N LYS A 183 -17.31 -15.05 24.76
CA LYS A 183 -18.53 -14.88 25.56
C LYS A 183 -19.08 -16.19 26.16
N TYR A 184 -18.66 -17.34 25.65
CA TYR A 184 -19.05 -18.66 26.12
C TYR A 184 -18.01 -19.28 27.06
N ASN A 185 -16.97 -18.52 27.44
CA ASN A 185 -15.84 -18.97 28.25
C ASN A 185 -14.97 -20.04 27.57
N GLU A 186 -15.03 -20.11 26.24
CA GLU A 186 -14.20 -20.99 25.41
C GLU A 186 -12.94 -20.26 24.93
N ASP A 187 -11.92 -21.02 24.55
CA ASP A 187 -10.68 -20.44 24.05
C ASP A 187 -10.88 -19.73 22.71
N VAL A 188 -10.38 -18.50 22.62
CA VAL A 188 -10.54 -17.68 21.42
C VAL A 188 -9.66 -18.20 20.29
N ILE A 189 -10.32 -18.70 19.25
CA ILE A 189 -9.76 -19.18 17.99
C ILE A 189 -10.01 -18.17 16.85
N PRO A 190 -9.22 -18.20 15.74
CA PRO A 190 -9.43 -17.34 14.58
C PRO A 190 -10.86 -17.51 14.03
N PRO A 191 -11.70 -16.48 13.85
CA PRO A 191 -13.06 -16.68 13.35
C PRO A 191 -13.09 -17.23 11.92
N ILE A 192 -14.23 -17.78 11.50
CA ILE A 192 -14.46 -18.16 10.09
C ILE A 192 -14.26 -16.93 9.21
N GLY A 193 -13.51 -17.08 8.11
CA GLY A 193 -13.09 -15.98 7.25
C GLY A 193 -11.76 -15.34 7.63
N SER A 194 -11.13 -15.75 8.74
CA SER A 194 -9.74 -15.41 9.04
C SER A 194 -8.80 -15.94 7.97
N VAL A 195 -7.84 -15.11 7.57
CA VAL A 195 -6.82 -15.42 6.58
C VAL A 195 -5.46 -15.36 7.24
N ILE A 196 -4.65 -16.39 7.03
CA ILE A 196 -3.28 -16.49 7.55
C ILE A 196 -2.28 -16.68 6.43
N PRO A 197 -1.08 -16.07 6.51
CA PRO A 197 0.04 -16.49 5.69
C PRO A 197 0.56 -17.85 6.18
N PHE A 198 0.94 -18.71 5.23
CA PHE A 198 1.51 -20.03 5.46
C PHE A 198 2.79 -20.18 4.66
N SER A 199 3.89 -20.51 5.34
CA SER A 199 5.22 -20.66 4.72
C SER A 199 5.60 -22.12 4.47
N GLY A 200 4.72 -23.08 4.79
CA GLY A 200 4.99 -24.50 4.60
C GLY A 200 4.74 -24.96 3.17
N ILE A 201 5.48 -25.99 2.74
CA ILE A 201 5.36 -26.56 1.38
C ILE A 201 4.12 -27.46 1.25
N LYS A 202 3.69 -28.09 2.34
CA LYS A 202 2.48 -28.90 2.41
C LYS A 202 1.70 -28.51 3.66
N ILE A 203 0.41 -28.22 3.51
CA ILE A 203 -0.48 -28.10 4.65
C ILE A 203 -0.73 -29.50 5.25
N PRO A 204 -0.55 -29.70 6.56
CA PRO A 204 -0.89 -30.97 7.21
C PRO A 204 -2.34 -31.37 6.92
N ASP A 205 -2.58 -32.65 6.67
CA ASP A 205 -3.91 -33.17 6.30
C ASP A 205 -4.98 -32.93 7.39
N GLN A 206 -4.57 -32.65 8.63
CA GLN A 206 -5.49 -32.26 9.71
C GLN A 206 -5.95 -30.80 9.60
N LEU A 207 -5.14 -29.92 9.02
CA LEU A 207 -5.49 -28.50 8.86
C LEU A 207 -6.37 -28.27 7.62
N THR A 208 -6.32 -29.14 6.62
CA THR A 208 -7.19 -29.06 5.41
C THR A 208 -8.67 -29.25 5.72
N GLN A 209 -9.02 -29.73 6.92
CA GLN A 209 -10.41 -29.83 7.38
C GLN A 209 -11.01 -28.48 7.77
N ASN A 210 -10.17 -27.51 8.14
CA ASN A 210 -10.58 -26.20 8.65
C ASN A 210 -10.07 -25.03 7.80
N TRP A 211 -9.01 -25.25 7.02
CA TRP A 211 -8.33 -24.24 6.22
C TRP A 211 -8.30 -24.63 4.74
N MET A 212 -8.47 -23.63 3.87
CA MET A 212 -8.39 -23.81 2.42
C MET A 212 -7.47 -22.76 1.80
N LEU A 213 -6.76 -23.13 0.75
CA LEU A 213 -5.89 -22.21 0.01
C LEU A 213 -6.73 -21.08 -0.63
N CYS A 214 -6.22 -19.86 -0.58
CA CYS A 214 -6.80 -18.70 -1.27
C CYS A 214 -6.32 -18.63 -2.73
N ASP A 215 -6.85 -19.51 -3.56
CA ASP A 215 -6.50 -19.68 -4.99
C ASP A 215 -7.62 -19.27 -5.97
N GLY A 216 -8.69 -18.63 -5.48
CA GLY A 216 -9.82 -18.23 -6.30
C GLY A 216 -10.80 -19.36 -6.66
N LYS A 217 -10.62 -20.58 -6.13
CA LYS A 217 -11.48 -21.72 -6.46
C LYS A 217 -12.96 -21.42 -6.20
N GLU A 218 -13.79 -21.79 -7.16
CA GLU A 218 -15.24 -21.75 -7.01
C GLU A 218 -15.74 -22.96 -6.20
N VAL A 219 -16.58 -22.70 -5.21
CA VAL A 219 -17.13 -23.70 -4.29
C VAL A 219 -18.63 -23.48 -4.09
N SER A 220 -19.32 -24.52 -3.60
CA SER A 220 -20.75 -24.41 -3.28
C SER A 220 -20.98 -23.67 -1.97
N ALA A 221 -21.94 -22.76 -1.96
CA ALA A 221 -22.49 -22.10 -0.77
C ALA A 221 -23.25 -23.06 0.16
N LYS A 222 -23.33 -24.35 -0.18
CA LYS A 222 -23.97 -25.41 0.60
C LYS A 222 -22.95 -26.41 1.12
N GLY A 223 -23.33 -27.18 2.13
CA GLY A 223 -22.48 -28.23 2.68
C GLY A 223 -21.26 -27.65 3.38
N SER A 224 -20.06 -28.07 2.99
CA SER A 224 -18.84 -27.80 3.75
C SER A 224 -18.45 -26.33 3.90
N PHE A 225 -18.91 -25.46 3.01
CA PHE A 225 -18.57 -24.04 2.99
C PHE A 225 -19.74 -23.12 3.34
N ASP A 226 -20.84 -23.65 3.90
CA ASP A 226 -22.03 -22.83 4.21
C ASP A 226 -21.73 -21.72 5.24
N THR A 227 -20.94 -22.04 6.28
CA THR A 227 -20.47 -21.10 7.30
C THR A 227 -19.56 -20.03 6.69
N LEU A 228 -18.65 -20.43 5.81
CA LEU A 228 -17.79 -19.48 5.10
C LEU A 228 -18.59 -18.57 4.17
N TYR A 229 -19.56 -19.11 3.43
CA TYR A 229 -20.42 -18.33 2.55
C TYR A 229 -21.22 -17.27 3.33
N LYS A 230 -21.74 -17.62 4.51
CA LYS A 230 -22.40 -16.64 5.41
C LYS A 230 -21.48 -15.48 5.82
N VAL A 231 -20.16 -15.69 5.81
CA VAL A 231 -19.15 -14.68 6.19
C VAL A 231 -18.67 -13.86 4.99
N ILE A 232 -18.26 -14.50 3.90
CA ILE A 232 -17.62 -13.81 2.77
C ILE A 232 -18.57 -13.54 1.60
N GLY A 233 -19.73 -14.22 1.57
CA GLY A 233 -20.71 -14.13 0.48
C GLY A 233 -20.05 -14.32 -0.88
N THR A 234 -20.34 -13.40 -1.80
CA THR A 234 -19.75 -13.35 -3.13
C THR A 234 -18.63 -12.31 -3.24
N ALA A 235 -18.11 -11.79 -2.13
CA ALA A 235 -17.17 -10.65 -2.13
C ALA A 235 -15.95 -10.85 -3.04
N HIS A 236 -15.53 -12.12 -3.24
CA HIS A 236 -14.34 -12.49 -4.00
C HIS A 236 -14.66 -13.06 -5.40
N GLY A 237 -15.93 -13.23 -5.75
CA GLY A 237 -16.38 -13.79 -7.03
C GLY A 237 -17.60 -14.70 -6.88
N SER A 238 -18.36 -14.85 -7.97
CA SER A 238 -19.44 -15.83 -8.12
C SER A 238 -19.89 -15.92 -9.57
N SER A 239 -20.13 -17.14 -10.07
CA SER A 239 -20.88 -17.38 -11.32
C SER A 239 -22.41 -17.48 -11.13
N GLY A 240 -22.91 -17.30 -9.91
CA GLY A 240 -24.32 -17.47 -9.54
C GLY A 240 -24.65 -18.88 -9.03
N ASN A 241 -25.93 -19.25 -9.03
CA ASN A 241 -26.41 -20.62 -8.73
C ASN A 241 -25.91 -21.24 -7.41
N PHE A 242 -25.84 -20.46 -6.32
CA PHE A 242 -25.29 -20.90 -5.02
C PHE A 242 -23.80 -21.31 -5.09
N LEU A 243 -23.05 -20.72 -6.01
CA LEU A 243 -21.59 -20.81 -6.08
C LEU A 243 -20.97 -19.48 -5.67
N PHE A 244 -19.79 -19.55 -5.08
CA PHE A 244 -18.97 -18.39 -4.77
C PHE A 244 -17.49 -18.77 -4.85
N ASN A 245 -16.64 -17.78 -5.08
CA ASN A 245 -15.19 -17.99 -5.12
C ASN A 245 -14.59 -17.77 -3.74
N LEU A 246 -13.66 -18.66 -3.38
CA LEU A 246 -12.67 -18.35 -2.36
C LEU A 246 -11.86 -17.13 -2.78
N PRO A 247 -11.22 -16.40 -1.84
CA PRO A 247 -10.29 -15.36 -2.21
C PRO A 247 -9.15 -15.90 -3.08
N ASP A 248 -8.64 -15.08 -3.98
CA ASP A 248 -7.37 -15.33 -4.67
C ASP A 248 -6.37 -14.28 -4.18
N TYR A 249 -5.38 -14.66 -3.39
CA TYR A 249 -4.38 -13.69 -2.87
C TYR A 249 -3.00 -13.86 -3.49
N ARG A 250 -2.87 -14.72 -4.50
CA ARG A 250 -1.60 -14.89 -5.23
C ARG A 250 -1.24 -13.59 -5.94
N ASP A 251 0.03 -13.20 -5.84
CA ASP A 251 0.59 -12.00 -6.45
C ASP A 251 0.01 -10.65 -5.96
N TYR A 252 -0.77 -10.64 -4.87
CA TYR A 252 -1.33 -9.42 -4.30
C TYR A 252 -0.84 -9.15 -2.88
N PHE A 253 -0.54 -7.89 -2.58
CA PHE A 253 -0.43 -7.42 -1.21
C PHE A 253 -1.83 -7.23 -0.60
N LEU A 254 -1.95 -7.44 0.71
CA LEU A 254 -3.19 -7.20 1.44
C LEU A 254 -3.21 -5.78 2.01
N ARG A 255 -4.24 -5.01 1.65
CA ARG A 255 -4.48 -3.64 2.13
C ARG A 255 -5.78 -3.60 2.91
N GLY A 256 -5.81 -2.86 4.01
CA GLY A 256 -7.06 -2.64 4.75
C GLY A 256 -8.09 -1.91 3.90
N VAL A 257 -9.37 -2.26 3.99
CA VAL A 257 -10.46 -1.46 3.37
C VAL A 257 -10.38 -0.02 3.88
N SER A 258 -10.39 0.98 2.99
CA SER A 258 -10.17 2.40 3.37
C SER A 258 -11.37 3.01 4.10
N GLU A 259 -12.59 2.55 3.81
CA GLU A 259 -13.83 3.09 4.38
C GLU A 259 -13.88 4.63 4.25
N ASN A 260 -14.06 5.35 5.35
CA ASN A 260 -14.14 6.82 5.39
C ASN A 260 -12.79 7.50 5.66
N THR A 261 -11.67 6.77 5.62
CA THR A 261 -10.36 7.33 6.01
C THR A 261 -9.66 8.10 4.90
N ASN A 262 -10.10 7.93 3.64
CA ASN A 262 -9.47 8.50 2.44
C ASN A 262 -7.97 8.16 2.27
N ARG A 263 -7.48 7.12 2.98
CA ARG A 263 -6.07 6.69 2.90
C ARG A 263 -5.77 5.88 1.64
N ASP A 264 -6.78 5.34 0.97
CA ASP A 264 -6.74 4.96 -0.45
C ASP A 264 -7.48 6.05 -1.26
N PRO A 265 -6.76 6.96 -1.94
CA PRO A 265 -7.36 8.03 -2.73
C PRO A 265 -8.12 7.52 -3.96
N ASP A 266 -7.86 6.28 -4.40
CA ASP A 266 -8.51 5.64 -5.54
C ASP A 266 -9.47 4.52 -5.11
N ALA A 267 -9.94 4.52 -3.86
CA ALA A 267 -10.80 3.48 -3.32
C ALA A 267 -12.05 3.21 -4.17
N GLY A 268 -12.61 4.25 -4.79
CA GLY A 268 -13.78 4.14 -5.68
C GLY A 268 -13.48 3.52 -7.05
N LYS A 269 -12.21 3.45 -7.47
CA LYS A 269 -11.79 2.94 -8.79
C LYS A 269 -11.31 1.48 -8.76
N ARG A 270 -11.41 0.83 -7.61
CA ARG A 270 -10.97 -0.56 -7.45
C ARG A 270 -11.85 -1.52 -8.24
N GLU A 271 -11.24 -2.54 -8.80
CA GLU A 271 -11.88 -3.51 -9.68
C GLU A 271 -12.24 -4.79 -8.95
N THR A 272 -13.00 -5.65 -9.61
CA THR A 272 -13.35 -6.96 -9.05
C THR A 272 -12.18 -7.95 -9.17
N SER A 273 -12.03 -8.83 -8.17
CA SER A 273 -11.03 -9.90 -8.22
C SER A 273 -11.35 -10.92 -9.30
N LEU A 274 -12.56 -11.47 -9.24
CA LEU A 274 -13.16 -12.44 -10.16
C LEU A 274 -14.59 -11.97 -10.47
N ALA A 275 -15.15 -12.39 -11.60
CA ALA A 275 -16.52 -12.00 -11.99
C ALA A 275 -17.53 -12.24 -10.85
N GLY A 276 -18.45 -11.30 -10.64
CA GLY A 276 -19.44 -11.34 -9.55
C GLY A 276 -18.92 -10.90 -8.17
N GLY A 277 -17.62 -10.60 -8.05
CA GLY A 277 -17.00 -10.07 -6.83
C GLY A 277 -17.19 -8.57 -6.62
N ASN A 278 -16.85 -8.09 -5.44
CA ASN A 278 -16.97 -6.68 -5.07
C ASN A 278 -16.04 -5.78 -5.88
N ILE A 279 -16.50 -4.54 -6.13
CA ILE A 279 -15.73 -3.44 -6.72
C ILE A 279 -15.64 -2.27 -5.73
N GLY A 280 -14.78 -1.29 -6.02
CA GLY A 280 -14.69 -0.06 -5.23
C GLY A 280 -14.23 -0.30 -3.78
N ASN A 281 -14.76 0.50 -2.86
CA ASN A 281 -14.31 0.54 -1.46
C ASN A 281 -14.87 -0.61 -0.61
N ALA A 282 -14.61 -1.85 -1.01
CA ALA A 282 -15.16 -3.05 -0.39
C ALA A 282 -14.14 -4.19 -0.37
N VAL A 283 -14.24 -5.07 0.64
CA VAL A 283 -13.42 -6.28 0.76
C VAL A 283 -13.49 -7.14 -0.50
N GLY A 284 -12.35 -7.72 -0.91
CA GLY A 284 -12.22 -8.53 -2.11
C GLY A 284 -11.90 -7.74 -3.39
N SER A 285 -12.08 -6.42 -3.40
CA SER A 285 -11.73 -5.60 -4.56
C SER A 285 -10.21 -5.49 -4.74
N LYS A 286 -9.76 -5.49 -5.99
CA LYS A 286 -8.34 -5.42 -6.37
C LYS A 286 -7.98 -4.06 -6.96
N GLN A 287 -6.69 -3.78 -6.97
CA GLN A 287 -6.13 -2.57 -7.55
C GLN A 287 -4.76 -2.90 -8.14
N ASN A 288 -4.47 -2.46 -9.36
CA ASN A 288 -3.15 -2.58 -9.99
C ASN A 288 -2.16 -1.62 -9.33
N ASP A 289 -0.86 -1.87 -9.41
CA ASP A 289 0.17 -0.96 -8.88
C ASP A 289 0.07 0.46 -9.46
N ALA A 290 0.67 1.40 -8.74
CA ALA A 290 0.69 2.81 -9.09
C ALA A 290 1.98 3.48 -8.60
N THR A 291 2.42 4.51 -9.31
CA THR A 291 3.62 5.30 -9.01
C THR A 291 3.27 6.78 -8.93
N ALA A 292 3.20 7.30 -7.70
CA ALA A 292 3.10 8.74 -7.48
C ALA A 292 4.41 9.45 -7.74
N TYR A 293 4.33 10.77 -7.93
CA TYR A 293 5.50 11.61 -7.83
C TYR A 293 6.14 11.51 -6.44
N PRO A 294 7.48 11.69 -6.36
CA PRO A 294 8.14 11.87 -5.08
C PRO A 294 7.52 13.07 -4.34
N MET A 295 7.40 12.95 -3.02
CA MET A 295 6.84 14.01 -2.16
C MET A 295 7.72 15.29 -2.15
N ASN A 296 8.96 15.19 -2.61
CA ASN A 296 9.88 16.29 -2.81
C ASN A 296 10.22 16.38 -4.31
N ASP A 297 10.27 17.59 -4.86
CA ASP A 297 10.49 17.80 -6.29
C ASP A 297 11.79 17.12 -6.80
N PHE A 298 11.67 16.44 -7.94
CA PHE A 298 12.83 15.97 -8.69
C PHE A 298 13.42 17.12 -9.50
N VAL A 299 14.53 17.70 -9.03
CA VAL A 299 15.25 18.74 -9.77
C VAL A 299 16.31 18.11 -10.68
N THR A 300 16.22 18.36 -11.98
CA THR A 300 17.30 18.05 -12.93
C THR A 300 18.05 19.33 -13.31
N THR A 301 19.36 19.24 -13.53
CA THR A 301 20.15 20.34 -14.07
C THR A 301 20.46 20.07 -15.53
N ILE A 302 20.15 21.01 -16.40
CA ILE A 302 20.56 20.95 -17.81
C ILE A 302 21.78 21.87 -17.96
N PRO A 303 23.01 21.33 -17.93
CA PRO A 303 24.21 22.16 -18.04
C PRO A 303 24.29 22.83 -19.41
N GLY A 304 24.83 24.05 -19.47
CA GLY A 304 25.12 24.75 -20.74
C GLY A 304 23.94 25.48 -21.38
N LEU A 305 22.86 25.77 -20.64
CA LEU A 305 21.79 26.63 -21.14
C LEU A 305 22.24 28.11 -21.25
N PRO A 306 21.91 28.80 -22.35
CA PRO A 306 22.22 30.23 -22.51
C PRO A 306 21.56 31.07 -21.41
N SER A 307 22.32 32.01 -20.81
CA SER A 307 21.87 32.86 -19.69
C SER A 307 21.85 34.36 -20.00
N LYS A 308 22.07 34.75 -21.26
CA LYS A 308 22.05 36.14 -21.73
C LYS A 308 21.11 36.28 -22.93
N GLU A 309 20.41 37.40 -23.02
CA GLU A 309 19.74 37.81 -24.26
C GLU A 309 20.78 38.01 -25.37
N GLY A 310 20.90 37.01 -26.23
CA GLY A 310 21.65 37.11 -27.46
C GLY A 310 20.67 37.30 -28.60
N SER A 311 20.67 38.47 -29.22
CA SER A 311 20.04 38.74 -30.53
C SER A 311 20.68 37.93 -31.69
N SER A 312 21.51 36.94 -31.38
CA SER A 312 22.23 36.08 -32.31
C SER A 312 21.88 34.61 -32.05
N ILE A 313 20.96 34.11 -32.87
CA ILE A 313 20.85 32.74 -33.38
C ILE A 313 21.04 31.61 -32.34
N ILE A 314 20.26 31.63 -31.26
CA ILE A 314 19.96 30.38 -30.56
C ILE A 314 18.95 29.64 -31.46
N SER A 315 19.25 28.41 -31.90
CA SER A 315 18.31 27.56 -32.64
C SER A 315 18.20 26.19 -31.98
N GLY A 316 17.05 25.52 -32.15
CA GLY A 316 16.76 24.25 -31.48
C GLY A 316 16.44 24.41 -29.99
N THR A 317 16.53 23.30 -29.24
CA THR A 317 16.07 23.19 -27.84
C THR A 317 16.69 24.22 -26.87
N ALA A 318 17.88 24.74 -27.16
CA ALA A 318 18.50 25.80 -26.36
C ALA A 318 17.77 27.15 -26.49
N LYS A 319 17.15 27.43 -27.66
CA LYS A 319 16.29 28.59 -27.89
C LYS A 319 14.96 28.41 -27.19
N ASP A 320 14.37 27.23 -27.30
CA ASP A 320 13.05 26.94 -26.72
C ASP A 320 13.11 26.92 -25.18
N ALA A 321 14.18 26.37 -24.59
CA ALA A 321 14.44 26.44 -23.15
C ALA A 321 14.76 27.87 -22.67
N PHE A 322 15.42 28.69 -23.51
CA PHE A 322 15.66 30.11 -23.23
C PHE A 322 14.37 30.94 -23.27
N ILE A 323 13.52 30.72 -24.28
CA ILE A 323 12.18 31.34 -24.44
C ILE A 323 11.24 30.91 -23.31
N TRP A 324 11.38 29.68 -22.81
CA TRP A 324 10.66 29.19 -21.65
C TRP A 324 11.08 29.91 -20.36
N ASN A 325 12.39 30.14 -20.14
CA ASN A 325 12.88 30.98 -19.04
C ASN A 325 12.45 32.46 -19.17
N SER A 326 12.14 32.95 -20.38
CA SER A 326 11.62 34.30 -20.61
C SER A 326 10.08 34.40 -20.58
N GLY A 327 9.36 33.29 -20.32
CA GLY A 327 7.91 33.26 -20.13
C GLY A 327 7.05 33.34 -21.41
N VAL A 328 7.58 33.06 -22.61
CA VAL A 328 6.90 33.40 -23.87
C VAL A 328 6.09 32.27 -24.55
N VAL A 329 6.51 30.99 -24.72
CA VAL A 329 5.58 29.85 -25.06
C VAL A 329 6.20 28.44 -25.15
N ASN A 330 5.32 27.43 -25.00
CA ASN A 330 5.29 25.99 -25.36
C ASN A 330 6.33 25.00 -24.79
N ASN A 331 5.81 23.93 -24.17
CA ASN A 331 6.55 22.89 -23.44
C ASN A 331 7.58 22.15 -24.30
N VAL A 332 8.81 22.03 -23.79
CA VAL A 332 9.81 21.06 -24.28
C VAL A 332 9.42 19.68 -23.74
N ASN A 333 8.85 18.83 -24.59
CA ASN A 333 8.52 17.45 -24.20
C ASN A 333 9.78 16.61 -24.13
N VAL A 334 10.19 16.26 -22.91
CA VAL A 334 11.25 15.30 -22.66
C VAL A 334 10.60 13.93 -22.52
N ALA A 335 10.88 13.02 -23.47
CA ALA A 335 10.45 11.63 -23.34
C ALA A 335 11.31 10.95 -22.27
N THR A 336 10.69 10.63 -21.14
CA THR A 336 11.29 9.73 -20.15
C THR A 336 11.01 8.29 -20.60
N GLY A 337 12.06 7.57 -20.98
CA GLY A 337 12.01 6.11 -21.05
C GLY A 337 12.48 5.54 -19.72
N GLY A 338 11.81 4.50 -19.21
CA GLY A 338 12.24 3.78 -18.01
C GLY A 338 11.09 3.29 -17.13
N GLY A 339 11.44 2.71 -15.99
CA GLY A 339 10.52 2.06 -15.05
C GLY A 339 10.54 0.53 -15.17
N ASP A 340 10.33 -0.14 -14.04
CA ASP A 340 10.11 -1.59 -14.02
C ASP A 340 8.65 -1.89 -14.38
N SER A 341 8.33 -3.16 -14.69
CA SER A 341 6.95 -3.57 -15.03
C SER A 341 5.95 -3.48 -13.87
N GLU A 342 6.42 -3.26 -12.64
CA GLU A 342 5.58 -3.14 -11.45
C GLU A 342 6.28 -2.30 -10.37
N THR A 343 5.50 -1.48 -9.67
CA THR A 343 5.93 -0.89 -8.40
C THR A 343 5.58 -1.79 -7.22
N ARG A 344 6.57 -2.21 -6.41
CA ARG A 344 6.32 -2.97 -5.17
C ARG A 344 7.41 -2.82 -4.12
N PRO A 345 7.05 -2.94 -2.82
CA PRO A 345 8.04 -3.14 -1.78
C PRO A 345 8.81 -4.46 -1.96
N ARG A 346 10.01 -4.54 -1.37
CA ARG A 346 10.67 -5.83 -1.12
C ARG A 346 9.75 -6.72 -0.29
N ASN A 347 9.57 -7.96 -0.71
CA ASN A 347 8.58 -8.87 -0.13
C ASN A 347 9.06 -10.32 -0.17
N TRP A 348 8.33 -11.15 0.59
CA TRP A 348 8.42 -12.61 0.56
C TRP A 348 7.09 -13.16 0.07
N SER A 349 7.14 -14.15 -0.81
CA SER A 349 5.96 -14.90 -1.21
C SER A 349 5.59 -15.92 -0.14
N VAL A 350 4.31 -15.97 0.21
CA VAL A 350 3.70 -16.94 1.12
C VAL A 350 2.36 -17.36 0.53
N ASP A 351 1.91 -18.56 0.87
CA ASP A 351 0.54 -18.95 0.57
C ASP A 351 -0.40 -18.32 1.59
N TYR A 352 -1.60 -17.96 1.16
CA TYR A 352 -2.66 -17.53 2.08
C TYR A 352 -3.70 -18.62 2.22
N TYR A 353 -4.08 -18.93 3.45
CA TYR A 353 -5.14 -19.87 3.77
C TYR A 353 -6.27 -19.17 4.52
N ILE A 354 -7.50 -19.52 4.16
CA ILE A 354 -8.72 -19.04 4.80
C ILE A 354 -9.35 -20.11 5.68
N ARG A 355 -9.75 -19.75 6.89
CA ARG A 355 -10.52 -20.62 7.78
C ARG A 355 -11.96 -20.71 7.30
N PHE A 356 -12.42 -21.92 6.99
CA PHE A 356 -13.79 -22.18 6.53
C PHE A 356 -14.63 -23.01 7.50
N ARG A 357 -14.00 -23.71 8.47
CA ARG A 357 -14.65 -24.46 9.56
C ARG A 357 -13.96 -24.25 10.89
#